data_AF-A0A2H6KCB9-F1
#
_entry.id   AF-A0A2H6KCB9-F1
#
_cell.length_a   1.000
_cell.length_b   1.000
_cell.length_c   1.000
_cell.angle_alpha   90.00
_cell.angle_beta   90.00
_cell.angle_gamma   90.00
#
_symmetry.space_group_name_H-M   'P 1'
#
loop_
_entity.id
_entity.type
_entity.pdbx_description
1 polymer ?
#
loop_
_entity_poly.entity_id
_entity_poly.type
_entity_poly.pdbx_seq_one_letter_code
_entity_poly.pdbx_strand_id
1 'polypeptide(L)'
;MATARGYWTEHVSKDGRRYFFNQQTKKSQWEKPDELKTDIERKIESDTNWKPFETAEGKIYYFNTQTRQSVWEKPPEVLQIIREHEQQELSTKENAKTAFLRWLEEFNFTQRTNWDTAARQLESHERWQKFAMLTKGEKKQLFSEFTSQTQRRIQEEMRRKRGMIGDLIINELDKWEDLTPYTTYVEFAKRCNKREWWSWADEKTRDALFQDCLLRMERDLKWRERERRKLAMEKLENEIETLANENLPQWSNVKMQFAGFQGLHLLEVLECHRDAFKRLYRLRVKEAGKRAYRAQRKRRQRFVSFLEDAVGKGEINGRTTFEEFIKGHSTEAIYLDIVGQPGSTPYDLFKDVQKPLRDQYKRERQKVKSLISQGILDRNATLEEYERIAMEKGACSKCNIPLIHESLRRSTNKSRKPLSQSPEEGEIRYSLETASSDESPRSYSRAGYPKRRRRDR
;
A
#
# COMPACT_ATOMS: atom_id res chain seq x y z
N MET A 1 -0.28 28.43 32.53
CA MET A 1 -0.10 29.88 32.71
C MET A 1 1.24 30.10 33.39
N ALA A 2 2.21 30.67 32.68
CA ALA A 2 3.53 30.96 33.24
C ALA A 2 3.38 32.05 34.31
N THR A 3 3.84 31.78 35.53
CA THR A 3 3.80 32.74 36.64
C THR A 3 4.69 33.94 36.30
N ALA A 4 4.16 35.16 36.48
CA ALA A 4 4.78 36.43 36.10
C ALA A 4 6.14 36.74 36.77
N ARG A 5 6.58 35.93 37.75
CA ARG A 5 7.87 36.05 38.44
C ARG A 5 9.10 35.82 37.53
N GLY A 6 8.94 35.22 36.35
CA GLY A 6 10.06 34.79 35.51
C GLY A 6 10.58 35.80 34.47
N TYR A 7 9.95 36.97 34.31
CA TYR A 7 10.27 37.88 33.19
C TYR A 7 11.15 39.06 33.56
N TRP A 8 11.31 39.39 34.85
CA TRP A 8 12.16 40.47 35.31
C TRP A 8 13.53 39.94 35.75
N THR A 9 14.60 40.64 35.36
CA THR A 9 15.98 40.33 35.74
C THR A 9 16.67 41.56 36.32
N GLU A 10 17.48 41.35 37.34
CA GLU A 10 18.27 42.40 37.99
C GLU A 10 19.61 42.56 37.28
N HIS A 11 19.99 43.80 36.97
CA HIS A 11 21.24 44.14 36.29
C HIS A 11 21.89 45.34 36.99
N VAL A 12 23.21 45.47 36.83
CA VAL A 12 23.99 46.59 37.36
C VAL A 12 24.45 47.44 36.18
N SER A 13 24.13 48.74 36.20
CA SER A 13 24.60 49.70 35.19
C SER A 13 26.11 49.94 35.32
N LYS A 14 26.73 50.55 34.29
CA LYS A 14 28.15 50.93 34.29
C LYS A 14 28.54 51.84 35.46
N ASP A 15 27.57 52.61 35.98
CA ASP A 15 27.74 53.51 37.14
C ASP A 15 27.47 52.81 38.48
N GLY A 16 27.34 51.49 38.51
CA GLY A 16 27.09 50.70 39.73
C GLY A 16 25.63 50.76 40.24
N ARG A 17 24.73 51.47 39.54
CA ARG A 17 23.32 51.54 39.90
C ARG A 17 22.56 50.33 39.38
N ARG A 18 21.79 49.67 40.25
CA ARG A 18 20.92 48.57 39.85
C ARG A 18 19.70 49.05 39.07
N TYR A 19 19.33 48.27 38.06
CA TYR A 19 18.09 48.43 37.31
C TYR A 19 17.48 47.06 37.02
N PHE A 20 16.17 47.03 36.81
CA PHE A 20 15.40 45.84 36.55
C PHE A 20 14.96 45.83 35.09
N PHE A 21 15.26 44.74 34.38
CA PHE A 21 14.97 44.56 32.97
C PHE A 21 13.93 43.47 32.76
N ASN A 22 12.82 43.84 32.09
CA ASN A 22 11.78 42.91 31.70
C ASN A 22 12.13 42.28 30.33
N GLN A 23 12.39 40.98 30.32
CA GLN A 23 12.78 40.24 29.11
C GLN A 23 11.67 40.12 28.07
N GLN A 24 10.40 40.20 28.49
CA GLN A 24 9.23 40.09 27.62
C GLN A 24 8.90 41.44 26.96
N THR A 25 8.88 42.52 27.74
CA THR A 25 8.53 43.86 27.24
C THR A 25 9.74 44.66 26.74
N LYS A 26 10.96 44.16 26.98
CA LYS A 26 12.24 44.80 26.65
C LYS A 26 12.41 46.18 27.30
N LYS A 27 11.72 46.45 28.41
CA LYS A 27 11.81 47.71 29.16
C LYS A 27 12.68 47.55 30.40
N SER A 28 13.43 48.60 30.72
CA SER A 28 14.21 48.73 31.96
C SER A 28 13.58 49.77 32.88
N GLN A 29 13.59 49.51 34.19
CA GLN A 29 13.17 50.46 35.21
C GLN A 29 14.16 50.47 36.38
N TRP A 30 14.25 51.61 37.09
CA TRP A 30 15.16 51.79 38.22
C TRP A 30 14.55 51.33 39.55
N GLU A 31 13.22 51.32 39.65
CA GLU A 31 12.50 50.85 40.82
C GLU A 31 12.24 49.34 40.75
N LYS A 32 12.35 48.65 41.88
CA LYS A 32 12.10 47.21 41.96
C LYS A 32 10.63 46.90 41.63
N PRO A 33 10.33 46.12 40.57
CA PRO A 33 8.96 45.76 40.20
C PRO A 33 8.22 45.03 41.33
N ASP A 34 6.90 45.22 41.43
CA ASP A 34 6.04 44.62 42.46
C ASP A 34 6.10 43.08 42.47
N GLU A 35 6.39 42.46 41.33
CA GLU A 35 6.52 41.01 41.19
C GLU A 35 7.82 40.46 41.78
N LEU A 36 8.85 41.30 41.89
CA LEU A 36 10.15 40.97 42.51
C LEU A 36 10.21 41.39 43.98
N LYS A 37 9.25 42.18 44.48
CA LYS A 37 9.18 42.57 45.90
C LYS A 37 8.91 41.35 46.78
N THR A 38 9.62 41.26 47.90
CA THR A 38 9.35 40.24 48.93
C THR A 38 8.02 40.53 49.64
N ASP A 39 7.43 39.54 50.28
CA ASP A 39 6.19 39.71 51.04
C ASP A 39 6.33 40.77 52.15
N ILE A 40 7.52 40.87 52.74
CA ILE A 40 7.89 41.91 53.72
C ILE A 40 7.98 43.28 53.07
N GLU A 41 8.66 43.40 51.92
CA GLU A 41 8.79 44.67 51.20
C GLU A 41 7.42 45.23 50.77
N ARG A 42 6.51 44.36 50.33
CA ARG A 42 5.13 44.76 50.00
C ARG A 42 4.35 45.25 51.20
N LYS A 43 4.45 44.57 52.35
CA LYS A 43 3.79 44.99 53.59
C LYS A 43 4.35 46.30 54.13
N ILE A 44 5.67 46.50 54.08
CA ILE A 44 6.30 47.75 54.49
C ILE A 44 5.77 48.92 53.64
N GLU A 45 5.66 48.74 52.32
CA GLU A 45 5.20 49.79 51.41
C GLU A 45 3.69 50.03 51.44
N SER A 46 2.88 49.02 51.80
CA SER A 46 1.42 49.18 51.94
C SER A 46 1.01 49.78 53.27
N ASP A 47 1.68 49.37 54.36
CA ASP A 47 1.25 49.67 55.73
C ASP A 47 2.06 50.83 56.33
N THR A 48 3.14 51.27 55.67
CA THR A 48 3.91 52.45 56.07
C THR A 48 4.25 53.35 54.89
N ASN A 49 4.67 54.58 55.21
CA ASN A 49 5.17 55.52 54.22
C ASN A 49 6.65 55.32 53.87
N TRP A 50 7.28 54.28 54.42
CA TRP A 50 8.69 53.99 54.24
C TRP A 50 8.92 53.02 53.09
N LYS A 51 9.94 53.27 52.28
CA LYS A 51 10.37 52.38 51.20
C LYS A 51 11.85 52.03 51.36
N PRO A 52 12.21 50.74 51.36
CA PRO A 52 13.61 50.33 51.38
C PRO A 52 14.25 50.58 50.01
N PHE A 53 15.35 51.32 50.01
CA PHE A 53 16.20 51.52 48.84
C PHE A 53 17.61 51.03 49.17
N GLU A 54 18.30 50.55 48.15
CA GLU A 54 19.64 50.01 48.32
C GLU A 54 20.61 50.78 47.42
N THR A 55 21.70 51.25 48.03
CA THR A 55 22.75 52.02 47.38
C THR A 55 23.64 51.15 46.48
N ALA A 56 24.47 51.78 45.65
CA ALA A 56 25.47 51.11 44.81
C ALA A 56 26.48 50.26 45.62
N GLU A 57 26.68 50.59 46.90
CA GLU A 57 27.54 49.84 47.83
C GLU A 57 26.81 48.70 48.56
N GLY A 58 25.53 48.45 48.26
CA GLY A 58 24.73 47.41 48.91
C GLY A 58 24.15 47.79 50.29
N LYS A 59 24.34 49.04 50.73
CA LYS A 59 23.73 49.54 51.98
C LYS A 59 22.27 49.92 51.75
N ILE A 60 21.38 49.47 52.63
CA ILE A 60 19.94 49.78 52.57
C ILE A 60 19.67 51.03 53.41
N TYR A 61 18.91 51.97 52.85
CA TYR A 61 18.32 53.10 53.57
C TYR A 61 16.80 53.10 53.35
N TYR A 62 16.06 53.62 54.33
CA TYR A 62 14.61 53.73 54.27
C TYR A 62 14.24 55.17 53.94
N PHE A 63 13.49 55.36 52.86
CA PHE A 63 13.01 56.67 52.45
C PHE A 63 11.53 56.81 52.76
N ASN A 64 11.17 57.84 53.52
CA ASN A 64 9.80 58.18 53.82
C ASN A 64 9.22 59.01 52.67
N THR A 65 8.19 58.48 52.02
CA THR A 65 7.54 59.14 50.87
C THR A 65 6.70 60.36 51.25
N GLN A 66 6.27 60.48 52.52
CA GLN A 66 5.51 61.64 53.00
C GLN A 66 6.43 62.75 53.51
N THR A 67 7.42 62.44 54.34
CA THR A 67 8.33 63.45 54.93
C THR A 67 9.54 63.75 54.05
N ARG A 68 9.76 62.97 52.97
CA ARG A 68 10.94 63.01 52.09
C ARG A 68 12.27 62.84 52.83
N GLN A 69 12.25 62.23 54.01
CA GLN A 69 13.44 61.97 54.82
C GLN A 69 13.99 60.56 54.54
N SER A 70 15.32 60.44 54.49
CA SER A 70 16.03 59.17 54.38
C SER A 70 16.72 58.85 55.69
N VAL A 71 16.50 57.66 56.24
CA VAL A 71 17.21 57.16 57.42
C VAL A 71 17.97 55.89 57.06
N TRP A 72 19.16 55.75 57.63
CA TRP A 72 20.00 54.56 57.45
C TRP A 72 19.60 53.44 58.41
N GLU A 73 19.00 53.79 59.54
CA GLU A 73 18.48 52.84 60.52
C GLU A 73 17.03 52.48 60.21
N LYS A 74 16.61 51.26 60.54
CA LYS A 74 15.24 50.79 60.32
C LYS A 74 14.27 51.63 61.16
N PRO A 75 13.30 52.36 60.55
CA PRO A 75 12.32 53.13 61.28
C PRO A 75 11.49 52.26 62.24
N PRO A 76 10.97 52.81 63.37
CA PRO A 76 10.18 52.05 64.34
C PRO A 76 8.97 51.33 63.72
N GLU A 77 8.29 51.95 62.75
CA GLU A 77 7.12 51.38 62.07
C GLU A 77 7.53 50.20 61.17
N VAL A 78 8.67 50.32 60.49
CA VAL A 78 9.25 49.24 59.67
C VAL A 78 9.75 48.09 60.53
N LEU A 79 10.39 48.40 61.68
CA LEU A 79 10.82 47.41 62.66
C LEU A 79 9.64 46.65 63.28
N GLN A 80 8.49 47.30 63.42
CA GLN A 80 7.27 46.64 63.89
C GLN A 80 6.75 45.65 62.84
N ILE A 81 6.62 46.05 61.58
CA ILE A 81 6.18 45.15 60.50
C ILE A 81 7.12 43.97 60.31
N ILE A 82 8.44 44.20 60.37
CA ILE A 82 9.42 43.11 60.28
C ILE A 82 9.26 42.15 61.46
N ARG A 83 9.08 42.66 62.69
CA ARG A 83 8.83 41.82 63.87
C ARG A 83 7.53 41.05 63.79
N GLU A 84 6.44 41.68 63.37
CA GLU A 84 5.15 41.04 63.18
C GLU A 84 5.19 39.98 62.08
N HIS A 85 5.92 40.24 60.99
CA HIS A 85 6.16 39.26 59.95
C HIS A 85 6.99 38.07 60.44
N GLU A 86 8.09 38.30 61.17
CA GLU A 86 8.89 37.23 61.78
C GLU A 86 8.05 36.42 62.78
N GLN A 87 7.20 37.07 63.58
CA GLN A 87 6.26 36.40 64.49
C GLN A 87 5.18 35.62 63.74
N GLN A 88 4.69 36.12 62.61
CA GLN A 88 3.69 35.45 61.78
C GLN A 88 4.26 34.23 61.04
N GLU A 89 5.50 34.31 60.56
CA GLU A 89 6.23 33.17 59.97
C GLU A 89 6.47 32.05 60.98
N LEU A 90 6.56 32.39 62.26
CA LEU A 90 6.72 31.45 63.38
C LEU A 90 5.43 31.22 64.19
N SER A 91 4.29 31.75 63.73
CA SER A 91 3.02 31.68 64.47
C SER A 91 2.35 30.30 64.42
N THR A 92 2.55 29.58 63.33
CA THR A 92 2.01 28.23 63.14
C THR A 92 3.13 27.25 62.86
N LYS A 93 2.91 26.01 63.28
CA LYS A 93 3.86 24.93 63.04
C LYS A 93 4.15 24.72 61.56
N GLU A 94 3.15 24.93 60.70
CA GLU A 94 3.31 24.78 59.24
C GLU A 94 4.13 25.91 58.62
N ASN A 95 3.91 27.16 59.04
CA ASN A 95 4.74 28.29 58.59
C ASN A 95 6.19 28.15 59.09
N ALA A 96 6.39 27.65 60.31
CA ALA A 96 7.72 27.37 60.82
C ALA A 96 8.44 26.26 60.02
N LYS A 97 7.72 25.24 59.54
CA LYS A 97 8.29 24.21 58.65
C LYS A 97 8.72 24.80 57.30
N THR A 98 7.88 25.61 56.66
CA THR A 98 8.19 26.22 55.36
C THR A 98 9.35 27.21 55.48
N ALA A 99 9.37 28.02 56.54
CA ALA A 99 10.49 28.91 56.85
C ALA A 99 11.78 28.12 57.15
N PHE A 100 11.69 26.98 57.86
CA PHE A 100 12.84 26.11 58.11
C PHE A 100 13.39 25.49 56.80
N LEU A 101 12.54 25.02 55.90
CA LEU A 101 12.96 24.49 54.58
C LEU A 101 13.65 25.57 53.73
N ARG A 102 13.11 26.80 53.68
CA ARG A 102 13.74 27.93 53.00
C ARG A 102 15.10 28.28 53.62
N TRP A 103 15.21 28.18 54.95
CA TRP A 103 16.48 28.39 55.61
C TRP A 103 17.51 27.30 55.27
N LEU A 104 17.09 26.04 55.08
CA LEU A 104 17.97 24.98 54.60
C LEU A 104 18.50 25.25 53.17
N GLU A 105 17.75 25.95 52.32
CA GLU A 105 18.20 26.36 50.97
C GLU A 105 19.36 27.36 51.00
N GLU A 106 19.51 28.14 52.07
CA GLU A 106 20.63 29.08 52.24
C GLU A 106 21.96 28.36 52.50
N PHE A 107 21.92 27.07 52.87
CA PHE A 107 23.10 26.26 53.09
C PHE A 107 23.39 25.36 51.88
N ASN A 108 24.67 25.29 51.51
CA ASN A 108 25.16 24.41 50.44
C ASN A 108 25.29 22.95 50.90
N PHE A 109 24.21 22.37 51.45
CA PHE A 109 24.21 20.97 51.85
C PHE A 109 24.31 20.07 50.61
N THR A 110 25.39 19.28 50.57
CA THR A 110 25.59 18.28 49.51
C THR A 110 24.90 16.96 49.85
N GLN A 111 24.70 16.09 48.86
CA GLN A 111 24.12 14.74 49.04
C GLN A 111 24.86 13.85 50.05
N ARG A 112 26.11 14.19 50.40
CA ARG A 112 26.92 13.47 51.40
C ARG A 112 26.70 13.97 52.82
N THR A 113 25.97 15.07 53.01
CA THR A 113 25.76 15.67 54.33
C THR A 113 24.71 14.87 55.09
N ASN A 114 25.12 14.22 56.18
CA ASN A 114 24.19 13.55 57.08
C ASN A 114 23.54 14.56 58.05
N TRP A 115 22.41 14.15 58.64
CA TRP A 115 21.67 14.97 59.60
C TRP A 115 22.56 15.46 60.74
N ASP A 116 23.44 14.63 61.28
CA ASP A 116 24.25 14.98 62.45
C ASP A 116 25.32 16.03 62.15
N THR A 117 25.82 16.10 60.92
CA THR A 117 26.76 17.14 60.48
C THR A 117 26.01 18.43 60.13
N ALA A 118 24.88 18.31 59.46
CA ALA A 118 24.00 19.45 59.17
C ALA A 118 23.47 20.08 60.46
N ALA A 119 23.00 19.28 61.41
CA ALA A 119 22.48 19.74 62.69
C ALA A 119 23.52 20.51 63.49
N ARG A 120 24.80 20.06 63.52
CA ARG A 120 25.88 20.82 64.18
C ARG A 120 26.12 22.19 63.54
N GLN A 121 26.05 22.27 62.22
CA GLN A 121 26.17 23.56 61.51
C GLN A 121 24.96 24.46 61.78
N LEU A 122 23.75 23.89 61.79
CA LEU A 122 22.52 24.63 62.04
C LEU A 122 22.41 25.09 63.50
N GLU A 123 22.76 24.24 64.48
CA GLU A 123 22.73 24.53 65.92
C GLU A 123 23.67 25.68 66.30
N SER A 124 24.76 25.90 65.55
CA SER A 124 25.68 27.02 65.75
C SER A 124 25.09 28.38 65.37
N HIS A 125 23.99 28.40 64.61
CA HIS A 125 23.41 29.62 64.09
C HIS A 125 22.32 30.16 65.03
N GLU A 126 22.31 31.48 65.27
CA GLU A 126 21.31 32.18 66.09
C GLU A 126 19.84 31.86 65.70
N ARG A 127 19.58 31.62 64.41
CA ARG A 127 18.26 31.29 63.87
C ARG A 127 17.74 29.92 64.33
N TRP A 128 18.62 29.02 64.80
CA TRP A 128 18.21 27.71 65.31
C TRP A 128 17.23 27.81 66.49
N GLN A 129 17.48 28.77 67.38
CA GLN A 129 16.64 29.04 68.55
C GLN A 129 15.28 29.60 68.15
N LYS A 130 15.20 30.36 67.04
CA LYS A 130 13.93 30.85 66.50
C LYS A 130 12.98 29.70 66.11
N PHE A 131 13.53 28.55 65.69
CA PHE A 131 12.75 27.34 65.36
C PHE A 131 12.51 26.41 66.55
N ALA A 132 12.53 26.89 67.81
CA ALA A 132 12.30 26.07 68.99
C ALA A 132 10.92 25.36 69.02
N MET A 133 9.93 25.90 68.30
CA MET A 133 8.61 25.28 68.15
C MET A 133 8.64 23.95 67.38
N LEU A 134 9.69 23.72 66.56
CA LEU A 134 9.90 22.45 65.85
C LEU A 134 10.76 21.53 66.71
N THR A 135 10.27 20.32 66.95
CA THR A 135 11.04 19.32 67.70
C THR A 135 12.28 18.87 66.92
N LYS A 136 13.30 18.34 67.61
CA LYS A 136 14.49 17.76 66.94
C LYS A 136 14.11 16.69 65.92
N GLY A 137 13.06 15.91 66.18
CA GLY A 137 12.53 14.91 65.24
C GLY A 137 11.91 15.52 63.98
N GLU A 138 11.14 16.60 64.13
CA GLU A 138 10.52 17.31 63.00
C GLU A 138 11.56 18.02 62.14
N LYS A 139 12.56 18.67 62.75
CA LYS A 139 13.67 19.28 62.00
C LYS A 139 14.44 18.22 61.20
N LYS A 140 14.66 17.03 61.78
CA LYS A 140 15.28 15.88 61.10
C LYS A 140 14.43 15.37 59.93
N GLN A 141 13.11 15.30 60.11
CA GLN A 141 12.17 14.91 59.06
C GLN A 141 12.17 15.91 57.90
N LEU A 142 12.11 17.22 58.19
CA LEU A 142 12.17 18.28 57.19
C LEU A 142 13.50 18.27 56.41
N PHE A 143 14.62 18.00 57.08
CA PHE A 143 15.90 17.84 56.39
C PHE A 143 15.94 16.60 55.47
N SER A 144 15.36 15.47 55.92
CA SER A 144 15.21 14.29 55.07
C SER A 144 14.30 14.57 53.86
N GLU A 145 13.26 15.37 54.05
CA GLU A 145 12.38 15.80 52.97
C GLU A 145 13.11 16.75 51.99
N PHE A 146 13.82 17.75 52.50
CA PHE A 146 14.62 18.70 51.72
C PHE A 146 15.67 17.99 50.84
N THR A 147 16.43 17.05 51.42
CA THR A 147 17.43 16.27 50.71
C THR A 147 16.79 15.36 49.64
N SER A 148 15.67 14.72 49.97
CA SER A 148 14.90 13.90 49.02
C SER A 148 14.32 14.72 47.86
N GLN A 149 13.73 15.88 48.15
CA GLN A 149 13.20 16.79 47.13
C GLN A 149 14.30 17.34 46.22
N THR A 150 15.45 17.73 46.80
CA THR A 150 16.64 18.17 46.04
C THR A 150 17.15 17.07 45.12
N GLN A 151 17.23 15.83 45.62
CA GLN A 151 17.62 14.67 44.83
C GLN A 151 16.63 14.41 43.68
N ARG A 152 15.32 14.49 43.95
CA ARG A 152 14.27 14.33 42.94
C ARG A 152 14.39 15.39 41.84
N ARG A 153 14.61 16.66 42.19
CA ARG A 153 14.82 17.74 41.22
C ARG A 153 16.02 17.47 40.31
N ILE A 154 17.15 17.06 40.87
CA ILE A 154 18.36 16.71 40.10
C ILE A 154 18.09 15.51 39.17
N GLN A 155 17.42 14.47 39.67
CA GLN A 155 17.06 13.29 38.87
C GLN A 155 16.09 13.64 37.73
N GLU A 156 15.09 14.47 37.98
CA GLU A 156 14.15 14.94 36.97
C GLU A 156 14.84 15.81 35.91
N GLU A 157 15.72 16.72 36.32
CA GLU A 157 16.52 17.52 35.40
C GLU A 157 17.42 16.63 34.53
N MET A 158 18.10 15.66 35.13
CA MET A 158 18.92 14.68 34.39
C MET A 158 18.07 13.81 33.46
N ARG A 159 16.85 13.43 33.86
CA ARG A 159 15.91 12.70 33.00
C ARG A 159 15.48 13.55 31.81
N ARG A 160 15.16 14.83 32.01
CA ARG A 160 14.83 15.78 30.94
C ARG A 160 16.00 15.93 29.98
N LYS A 161 17.21 16.16 30.50
CA LYS A 161 18.44 16.24 29.70
C LYS A 161 18.64 14.98 28.86
N ARG A 162 18.51 13.78 29.45
CA ARG A 162 18.60 12.51 28.72
C ARG A 162 17.56 12.35 27.62
N GLY A 163 16.33 12.82 27.84
CA GLY A 163 15.28 12.82 26.82
C GLY A 163 15.63 13.66 25.59
N MET A 164 16.40 14.75 25.76
CA MET A 164 16.80 15.63 24.66
C MET A 164 18.00 15.11 23.85
N ILE A 165 18.74 14.12 24.35
CA ILE A 165 19.99 13.67 23.70
C ILE A 165 19.72 13.13 22.30
N GLY A 166 18.63 12.37 22.11
CA GLY A 166 18.27 11.84 20.79
C GLY A 166 18.12 12.95 19.75
N ASP A 167 17.31 13.97 20.06
CA ASP A 167 17.07 15.09 19.15
C ASP A 167 18.33 15.93 18.90
N LEU A 168 19.18 16.09 19.91
CA LEU A 168 20.46 16.80 19.79
C LEU A 168 21.44 16.04 18.89
N ILE A 169 21.52 14.71 19.03
CA ILE A 169 22.33 13.87 18.15
C ILE A 169 21.81 13.98 16.71
N ILE A 170 20.50 13.85 16.50
CA ILE A 170 19.87 13.99 15.17
C ILE A 170 20.22 15.35 14.55
N ASN A 171 20.11 16.44 15.30
CA ASN A 171 20.43 17.79 14.83
C ASN A 171 21.91 17.96 14.45
N GLU A 172 22.84 17.40 15.23
CA GLU A 172 24.27 17.44 14.90
C GLU A 172 24.61 16.59 13.67
N LEU A 173 23.92 15.46 13.48
CA LEU A 173 24.06 14.62 12.28
C LEU A 173 23.49 15.31 11.03
N ASP A 174 22.34 16.00 11.16
CA ASP A 174 21.72 16.74 10.05
C ASP A 174 22.60 17.89 9.53
N LYS A 175 23.39 18.50 10.42
CA LYS A 175 24.36 19.55 10.08
C LYS A 175 25.67 19.01 9.47
N TRP A 176 25.80 17.69 9.29
CA TRP A 176 27.02 17.08 8.77
C TRP A 176 26.87 16.82 7.26
N GLU A 177 27.51 17.67 6.46
CA GLU A 177 27.46 17.64 4.98
C GLU A 177 27.92 16.29 4.38
N ASP A 178 29.05 15.76 4.85
CA ASP A 178 29.62 14.49 4.37
C ASP A 178 29.18 13.27 5.18
N LEU A 179 28.02 13.32 5.83
CA LEU A 179 27.52 12.20 6.61
C LEU A 179 27.16 11.03 5.68
N THR A 180 27.68 9.85 5.99
CA THR A 180 27.34 8.61 5.27
C THR A 180 26.84 7.54 6.25
N PRO A 181 26.08 6.54 5.79
CA PRO A 181 25.69 5.40 6.65
C PRO A 181 26.87 4.60 7.20
N TYR A 182 28.06 4.81 6.65
CA TYR A 182 29.29 4.13 7.03
C TYR A 182 30.16 4.95 7.99
N THR A 183 29.73 6.17 8.32
CA THR A 183 30.39 7.03 9.29
C THR A 183 30.48 6.34 10.64
N THR A 184 31.63 6.45 11.30
CA THR A 184 31.89 5.71 12.55
C THR A 184 31.52 6.53 13.78
N TYR A 185 31.19 5.84 14.88
CA TYR A 185 30.95 6.50 16.16
C TYR A 185 32.19 7.27 16.65
N VAL A 186 33.40 6.81 16.31
CA VAL A 186 34.66 7.48 16.67
C VAL A 186 34.76 8.86 16.02
N GLU A 187 34.37 9.00 14.75
CA GLU A 187 34.36 10.30 14.05
C GLU A 187 33.30 11.23 14.65
N PHE A 188 32.11 10.70 14.90
CA PHE A 188 31.04 11.42 15.58
C PHE A 188 31.46 11.91 16.97
N ALA A 189 32.10 11.06 17.76
CA ALA A 189 32.59 11.37 19.09
C ALA A 189 33.67 12.46 19.07
N LYS A 190 34.61 12.40 18.13
CA LYS A 190 35.64 13.43 17.96
C LYS A 190 35.05 14.81 17.69
N ARG A 191 33.94 14.87 16.96
CA ARG A 191 33.24 16.13 16.63
C ARG A 191 32.41 16.66 17.79
N CYS A 192 31.70 15.76 18.50
CA CYS A 192 30.69 16.15 19.49
C CYS A 192 31.18 16.14 20.94
N ASN A 193 32.38 15.64 21.24
CA ASN A 193 32.88 15.50 22.62
C ASN A 193 32.96 16.80 23.44
N LYS A 194 33.06 17.96 22.78
CA LYS A 194 33.08 19.29 23.44
C LYS A 194 31.68 19.85 23.71
N ARG A 195 30.61 19.19 23.28
CA ARG A 195 29.24 19.66 23.47
C ARG A 195 28.80 19.46 24.92
N GLU A 196 28.01 20.40 25.45
CA GLU A 196 27.51 20.33 26.82
C GLU A 196 26.69 19.06 27.09
N TRP A 197 25.91 18.63 26.10
CA TRP A 197 25.07 17.44 26.19
C TRP A 197 25.85 16.12 26.17
N TRP A 198 27.13 16.15 25.79
CA TRP A 198 27.96 14.96 25.72
C TRP A 198 27.95 14.22 27.06
N SER A 199 28.15 14.92 28.17
CA SER A 199 28.23 14.33 29.52
C SER A 199 26.89 13.86 30.10
N TRP A 200 25.74 14.13 29.44
CA TRP A 200 24.42 13.80 29.98
C TRP A 200 24.05 12.32 29.83
N ALA A 201 24.73 11.61 28.94
CA ALA A 201 24.63 10.16 28.75
C ALA A 201 26.01 9.49 28.82
N ASP A 202 25.97 8.19 29.14
CA ASP A 202 27.11 7.30 29.00
C ASP A 202 27.38 7.00 27.51
N GLU A 203 28.60 6.54 27.24
CA GLU A 203 29.04 6.24 25.87
C GLU A 203 28.17 5.20 25.18
N LYS A 204 27.73 4.17 25.91
CA LYS A 204 26.85 3.12 25.39
C LYS A 204 25.52 3.68 24.89
N THR A 205 24.90 4.61 25.63
CA THR A 205 23.64 5.23 25.20
C THR A 205 23.85 6.16 24.01
N ARG A 206 24.93 6.95 23.98
CA ARG A 206 25.25 7.82 22.84
C ARG A 206 25.49 7.02 21.57
N ASP A 207 26.28 5.95 21.65
CA ASP A 207 26.53 5.05 20.51
C ASP A 207 25.22 4.38 20.07
N ALA A 208 24.42 3.84 20.98
CA ALA A 208 23.14 3.24 20.61
C ALA A 208 22.21 4.21 19.85
N LEU A 209 22.10 5.47 20.30
CA LEU A 209 21.32 6.50 19.61
C LEU A 209 21.91 6.87 18.24
N PHE A 210 23.24 6.98 18.15
CA PHE A 210 23.95 7.25 16.90
C PHE A 210 23.74 6.12 15.88
N GLN A 211 23.93 4.86 16.28
CA GLN A 211 23.71 3.70 15.42
C GLN A 211 22.25 3.62 14.93
N ASP A 212 21.29 3.88 15.80
CA ASP A 212 19.87 3.91 15.42
C ASP A 212 19.57 5.00 14.38
N CYS A 213 20.23 6.17 14.48
CA CYS A 213 20.15 7.21 13.45
C CYS A 213 20.78 6.77 12.12
N LEU A 214 21.97 6.14 12.14
CA LEU A 214 22.61 5.65 10.92
C LEU A 214 21.80 4.52 10.25
N LEU A 215 21.24 3.60 11.03
CA LEU A 215 20.37 2.53 10.52
C LEU A 215 19.12 3.08 9.86
N ARG A 216 18.51 4.13 10.43
CA ARG A 216 17.41 4.86 9.78
C ARG A 216 17.85 5.46 8.45
N MET A 217 18.98 6.17 8.43
CA MET A 217 19.51 6.78 7.20
C MET A 217 19.85 5.74 6.12
N GLU A 218 20.44 4.60 6.47
CA GLU A 218 20.71 3.50 5.54
C GLU A 218 19.40 2.95 4.94
N ARG A 219 18.38 2.75 5.79
CA ARG A 219 17.06 2.30 5.36
C ARG A 219 16.42 3.29 4.39
N ASP A 220 16.53 4.59 4.67
CA ASP A 220 15.97 5.65 3.84
C ASP A 220 16.70 5.76 2.50
N LEU A 221 18.02 5.59 2.46
CA LEU A 221 18.79 5.51 1.20
C LEU A 221 18.37 4.30 0.37
N LYS A 222 18.29 3.11 0.98
CA LYS A 222 17.80 1.89 0.31
C LYS A 222 16.35 2.04 -0.16
N TRP A 223 15.52 2.76 0.58
CA TRP A 223 14.14 3.04 0.18
C TRP A 223 14.10 4.01 -1.01
N ARG A 224 14.83 5.13 -0.96
CA ARG A 224 14.93 6.09 -2.06
C ARG A 224 15.43 5.44 -3.35
N GLU A 225 16.44 4.59 -3.25
CA GLU A 225 16.98 3.86 -4.40
C GLU A 225 15.96 2.89 -5.01
N ARG A 226 15.20 2.16 -4.16
CA ARG A 226 14.11 1.30 -4.62
C ARG A 226 12.99 2.11 -5.28
N GLU A 227 12.57 3.22 -4.70
CA GLU A 227 11.49 4.05 -5.26
C GLU A 227 11.93 4.70 -6.57
N ARG A 228 13.18 5.19 -6.66
CA ARG A 228 13.79 5.69 -7.90
C ARG A 228 13.78 4.61 -8.99
N ARG A 229 14.18 3.38 -8.66
CA ARG A 229 14.16 2.24 -9.59
C ARG A 229 12.73 1.89 -10.02
N LYS A 230 11.76 1.90 -9.11
CA LYS A 230 10.35 1.64 -9.40
C LYS A 230 9.78 2.68 -10.37
N LEU A 231 10.01 3.97 -10.13
CA LEU A 231 9.60 5.04 -11.05
C LEU A 231 10.27 4.93 -12.42
N ALA A 232 11.55 4.54 -12.45
CA ALA A 232 12.26 4.28 -13.70
C ALA A 232 11.64 3.10 -14.48
N MET A 233 11.29 2.00 -13.79
CA MET A 233 10.61 0.85 -14.38
C MET A 233 9.22 1.20 -14.93
N GLU A 234 8.42 1.94 -14.17
CA GLU A 234 7.09 2.39 -14.61
C GLU A 234 7.18 3.27 -15.86
N LYS A 235 8.18 4.17 -15.91
CA LYS A 235 8.43 4.99 -17.09
C LYS A 235 8.85 4.15 -18.30
N LEU A 236 9.75 3.19 -18.10
CA LEU A 236 10.19 2.25 -19.14
C LEU A 236 9.00 1.44 -19.69
N GLU A 237 8.14 0.91 -18.81
CA GLU A 237 6.94 0.17 -19.20
C GLU A 237 6.01 1.03 -20.04
N ASN A 238 5.76 2.28 -19.63
CA ASN A 238 4.92 3.21 -20.39
C ASN A 238 5.50 3.52 -21.78
N GLU A 239 6.81 3.80 -21.88
CA GLU A 239 7.45 4.06 -23.17
C GLU A 239 7.42 2.83 -24.09
N ILE A 240 7.67 1.63 -23.55
CA ILE A 240 7.56 0.37 -24.31
C ILE A 240 6.11 0.11 -24.72
N GLU A 241 5.12 0.44 -23.89
CA GLU A 241 3.71 0.30 -24.24
C GLU A 241 3.30 1.23 -25.38
N THR A 242 3.79 2.48 -25.38
CA THR A 242 3.59 3.41 -26.50
C THR A 242 4.17 2.82 -27.79
N LEU A 243 5.41 2.33 -27.75
CA LEU A 243 6.04 1.67 -28.90
C LEU A 243 5.27 0.40 -29.34
N ALA A 244 4.71 -0.35 -28.39
CA ALA A 244 3.94 -1.54 -28.64
C ALA A 244 2.63 -1.27 -29.40
N ASN A 245 1.97 -0.16 -29.08
CA ASN A 245 0.71 0.25 -29.70
C ASN A 245 0.88 0.70 -31.15
N GLU A 246 1.98 1.37 -31.48
CA GLU A 246 2.27 1.82 -32.84
C GLU A 246 2.83 0.66 -33.69
N ASN A 247 4.05 0.24 -33.37
CA ASN A 247 4.72 -0.89 -33.99
C ASN A 247 5.98 -1.23 -33.20
N LEU A 248 5.91 -2.27 -32.37
CA LEU A 248 7.02 -2.63 -31.50
C LEU A 248 8.31 -2.86 -32.30
N PRO A 249 9.36 -2.04 -32.11
CA PRO A 249 10.60 -2.18 -32.85
C PRO A 249 11.38 -3.42 -32.41
N GLN A 250 12.34 -3.83 -33.25
CA GLN A 250 13.24 -4.94 -32.92
C GLN A 250 14.11 -4.62 -31.70
N TRP A 251 14.53 -5.67 -31.00
CA TRP A 251 15.35 -5.56 -29.80
C TRP A 251 16.64 -4.74 -30.03
N SER A 252 17.27 -4.82 -31.20
CA SER A 252 18.47 -4.04 -31.54
C SER A 252 18.24 -2.53 -31.39
N ASN A 253 17.10 -2.03 -31.88
CA ASN A 253 16.76 -0.61 -31.83
C ASN A 253 16.40 -0.18 -30.40
N VAL A 254 15.62 -1.01 -29.69
CA VAL A 254 15.26 -0.76 -28.28
C VAL A 254 16.50 -0.75 -27.40
N LYS A 255 17.42 -1.70 -27.61
CA LYS A 255 18.70 -1.76 -26.89
C LYS A 255 19.51 -0.48 -27.07
N MET A 256 19.56 0.09 -28.27
CA MET A 256 20.27 1.35 -28.51
C MET A 256 19.56 2.54 -27.86
N GLN A 257 18.23 2.59 -27.97
CA GLN A 257 17.42 3.70 -27.46
C GLN A 257 17.42 3.79 -25.93
N PHE A 258 17.42 2.66 -25.24
CA PHE A 258 17.30 2.57 -23.78
C PHE A 258 18.62 2.21 -23.07
N ALA A 259 19.77 2.35 -23.75
CA ALA A 259 21.06 2.12 -23.14
C ALA A 259 21.31 3.12 -21.99
N GLY A 260 21.50 2.62 -20.76
CA GLY A 260 21.72 3.46 -19.58
C GLY A 260 20.48 4.21 -19.09
N PHE A 261 19.28 3.81 -19.53
CA PHE A 261 18.02 4.47 -19.18
C PHE A 261 17.81 4.52 -17.65
N GLN A 262 17.89 5.71 -17.06
CA GLN A 262 17.59 5.98 -15.65
C GLN A 262 18.36 5.07 -14.65
N GLY A 263 19.52 4.55 -15.05
CA GLY A 263 20.31 3.61 -14.24
C GLY A 263 19.72 2.20 -14.13
N LEU A 264 18.76 1.84 -14.99
CA LEU A 264 18.28 0.46 -15.13
C LEU A 264 19.29 -0.40 -15.89
N HIS A 265 19.31 -1.69 -15.58
CA HIS A 265 20.15 -2.64 -16.28
C HIS A 265 19.50 -3.02 -17.62
N LEU A 266 20.32 -3.27 -18.65
CA LEU A 266 19.81 -3.63 -19.98
C LEU A 266 18.95 -4.91 -19.97
N LEU A 267 19.19 -5.81 -19.00
CA LEU A 267 18.36 -6.99 -18.80
C LEU A 267 16.89 -6.62 -18.47
N GLU A 268 16.65 -5.58 -17.68
CA GLU A 268 15.30 -5.15 -17.33
C GLU A 268 14.56 -4.59 -18.55
N VAL A 269 15.26 -3.79 -19.35
CA VAL A 269 14.76 -3.30 -20.65
C VAL A 269 14.40 -4.46 -21.57
N LEU A 270 15.25 -5.49 -21.63
CA LEU A 270 14.99 -6.70 -22.41
C LEU A 270 13.75 -7.45 -21.91
N GLU A 271 13.57 -7.57 -20.60
CA GLU A 271 12.40 -8.24 -20.03
C GLU A 271 11.10 -7.52 -20.36
N CYS A 272 11.04 -6.20 -20.16
CA CYS A 272 9.87 -5.39 -20.53
C CYS A 272 9.56 -5.51 -22.03
N HIS A 273 10.58 -5.41 -22.89
CA HIS A 273 10.42 -5.55 -24.36
C HIS A 273 9.91 -6.93 -24.75
N ARG A 274 10.51 -8.00 -24.20
CA ARG A 274 10.12 -9.38 -24.43
C ARG A 274 8.66 -9.61 -24.04
N ASP A 275 8.23 -9.06 -22.92
CA ASP A 275 6.88 -9.28 -22.41
C ASP A 275 5.84 -8.51 -23.23
N ALA A 276 6.15 -7.29 -23.66
CA ALA A 276 5.37 -6.55 -24.66
C ALA A 276 5.27 -7.32 -25.99
N PHE A 277 6.39 -7.84 -26.50
CA PHE A 277 6.44 -8.64 -27.73
C PHE A 277 5.56 -9.90 -27.62
N LYS A 278 5.70 -10.67 -26.53
CA LYS A 278 4.89 -11.88 -26.29
C LYS A 278 3.39 -11.56 -26.27
N ARG A 279 3.00 -10.45 -25.63
CA ARG A 279 1.60 -10.02 -25.56
C ARG A 279 1.07 -9.68 -26.95
N LEU A 280 1.76 -8.84 -27.70
CA LEU A 280 1.38 -8.46 -29.07
C LEU A 280 1.31 -9.66 -30.01
N TYR A 281 2.29 -10.57 -29.93
CA TYR A 281 2.31 -11.78 -30.74
C TYR A 281 1.06 -12.65 -30.48
N ARG A 282 0.73 -12.90 -29.20
CA ARG A 282 -0.49 -13.65 -28.83
C ARG A 282 -1.76 -12.99 -29.34
N LEU A 283 -1.85 -11.66 -29.25
CA LEU A 283 -2.99 -10.90 -29.78
C LEU A 283 -3.11 -11.06 -31.30
N ARG A 284 -2.01 -10.88 -32.03
CA ARG A 284 -1.98 -11.03 -33.50
C ARG A 284 -2.38 -12.44 -33.94
N VAL A 285 -1.87 -13.49 -33.28
CA VAL A 285 -2.25 -14.88 -33.57
C VAL A 285 -3.73 -15.12 -33.29
N LYS A 286 -4.26 -14.63 -32.16
CA LYS A 286 -5.68 -14.76 -31.80
C LYS A 286 -6.58 -14.03 -32.81
N GLU A 287 -6.19 -12.84 -33.25
CA GLU A 287 -6.92 -12.09 -34.28
C GLU A 287 -6.87 -12.76 -35.65
N ALA A 288 -5.70 -13.26 -36.06
CA ALA A 288 -5.53 -14.03 -37.29
C ALA A 288 -6.41 -15.28 -37.27
N GLY A 289 -6.44 -16.02 -36.16
CA GLY A 289 -7.32 -17.16 -35.96
C GLY A 289 -8.80 -16.79 -36.07
N LYS A 290 -9.23 -15.69 -35.45
CA LYS A 290 -10.61 -15.17 -35.59
C LYS A 290 -10.93 -14.77 -37.04
N ARG A 291 -10.00 -14.13 -37.75
CA ARG A 291 -10.18 -13.75 -39.17
C ARG A 291 -10.30 -14.99 -40.06
N ALA A 292 -9.43 -15.98 -39.86
CA ALA A 292 -9.48 -17.26 -40.57
C ALA A 292 -10.80 -18.00 -40.32
N TYR A 293 -11.23 -18.11 -39.06
CA TYR A 293 -12.51 -18.74 -38.71
C TYR A 293 -13.71 -18.02 -39.34
N ARG A 294 -13.74 -16.69 -39.33
CA ARG A 294 -14.80 -15.90 -40.00
C ARG A 294 -14.81 -16.13 -41.51
N ALA A 295 -13.62 -16.16 -42.14
CA ALA A 295 -13.50 -16.43 -43.57
C ALA A 295 -14.00 -17.84 -43.92
N GLN A 296 -13.60 -18.86 -43.15
CA GLN A 296 -14.05 -20.25 -43.28
C GLN A 296 -15.57 -20.38 -43.12
N ARG A 297 -16.16 -19.74 -42.09
CA ARG A 297 -17.61 -19.72 -41.90
C ARG A 297 -18.32 -19.09 -43.10
N LYS A 298 -17.82 -17.96 -43.64
CA LYS A 298 -18.39 -17.31 -44.82
C LYS A 298 -18.32 -18.22 -46.06
N ARG A 299 -17.22 -18.96 -46.25
CA ARG A 299 -17.11 -19.95 -47.35
C ARG A 299 -18.15 -21.06 -47.19
N ARG A 300 -18.30 -21.63 -45.99
CA ARG A 300 -19.35 -22.63 -45.70
C ARG A 300 -20.75 -22.10 -45.99
N GLN A 301 -21.05 -20.88 -45.54
CA GLN A 301 -22.35 -20.25 -45.78
C GLN A 301 -22.61 -20.04 -47.27
N ARG A 302 -21.61 -19.60 -48.04
CA ARG A 302 -21.71 -19.48 -49.50
C ARG A 302 -22.01 -20.82 -50.17
N PHE A 303 -21.35 -21.90 -49.74
CA PHE A 303 -21.62 -23.24 -50.26
C PHE A 303 -23.03 -23.72 -49.92
N VAL A 304 -23.52 -23.45 -48.69
CA VAL A 304 -24.90 -23.76 -48.30
C VAL A 304 -25.90 -23.00 -49.18
N SER A 305 -25.71 -21.71 -49.41
CA SER A 305 -26.60 -20.94 -50.30
C SER A 305 -26.58 -21.49 -51.73
N PHE A 306 -25.42 -21.91 -52.24
CA PHE A 306 -25.32 -22.59 -53.52
C PHE A 306 -26.11 -23.91 -53.57
N LEU A 307 -26.05 -24.71 -52.50
CA LEU A 307 -26.86 -25.93 -52.39
C LEU A 307 -28.37 -25.61 -52.33
N GLU A 308 -28.77 -24.59 -51.57
CA GLU A 308 -30.16 -24.14 -51.49
C GLU A 308 -30.69 -23.66 -52.85
N ASP A 309 -29.87 -22.93 -53.62
CA ASP A 309 -30.21 -22.52 -54.98
C ASP A 309 -30.36 -23.75 -55.92
N ALA A 310 -29.47 -24.75 -55.78
CA ALA A 310 -29.57 -26.00 -56.54
C ALA A 310 -30.83 -26.82 -56.17
N VAL A 311 -31.26 -26.78 -54.90
CA VAL A 311 -32.57 -27.31 -54.50
C VAL A 311 -33.70 -26.54 -55.17
N GLY A 312 -33.64 -25.20 -55.19
CA GLY A 312 -34.63 -24.34 -55.85
C GLY A 312 -34.76 -24.61 -57.36
N LYS A 313 -33.65 -24.95 -58.02
CA LYS A 313 -33.61 -25.37 -59.43
C LYS A 313 -34.05 -26.81 -59.67
N GLY A 314 -34.23 -27.62 -58.62
CA GLY A 314 -34.59 -29.03 -58.72
C GLY A 314 -33.43 -29.98 -59.04
N GLU A 315 -32.19 -29.50 -59.03
CA GLU A 315 -30.98 -30.32 -59.22
C GLU A 315 -30.73 -31.25 -58.02
N ILE A 316 -31.08 -30.79 -56.82
CA ILE A 316 -31.04 -31.56 -55.58
C ILE A 316 -32.47 -31.92 -55.15
N ASN A 317 -32.74 -33.22 -55.01
CA ASN A 317 -33.98 -33.76 -54.47
C ASN A 317 -33.70 -34.81 -53.37
N GLY A 318 -34.75 -35.37 -52.79
CA GLY A 318 -34.64 -36.35 -51.69
C GLY A 318 -33.95 -37.69 -52.05
N ARG A 319 -33.61 -37.92 -53.32
CA ARG A 319 -32.91 -39.10 -53.83
C ARG A 319 -31.56 -38.81 -54.48
N THR A 320 -31.24 -37.55 -54.79
CA THR A 320 -29.97 -37.15 -55.43
C THR A 320 -28.78 -37.58 -54.57
N THR A 321 -27.79 -38.27 -55.13
CA THR A 321 -26.56 -38.56 -54.38
C THR A 321 -25.58 -37.40 -54.49
N PHE A 322 -24.72 -37.24 -53.48
CA PHE A 322 -23.69 -36.20 -53.51
C PHE A 322 -22.73 -36.36 -54.70
N GLU A 323 -22.39 -37.59 -55.05
CA GLU A 323 -21.52 -37.91 -56.19
C GLU A 323 -22.13 -37.48 -57.52
N GLU A 324 -23.42 -37.73 -57.72
CA GLU A 324 -24.14 -37.29 -58.92
C GLU A 324 -24.17 -35.76 -59.02
N PHE A 325 -24.45 -35.08 -57.90
CA PHE A 325 -24.50 -33.62 -57.86
C PHE A 325 -23.11 -32.99 -58.11
N ILE A 326 -22.06 -33.49 -57.46
CA ILE A 326 -20.71 -32.91 -57.56
C ILE A 326 -20.04 -33.20 -58.90
N LYS A 327 -20.38 -34.28 -59.61
CA LYS A 327 -19.83 -34.52 -60.97
C LYS A 327 -20.00 -33.30 -61.89
N GLY A 328 -21.13 -32.60 -61.78
CA GLY A 328 -21.40 -31.36 -62.55
C GLY A 328 -20.76 -30.09 -61.99
N HIS A 329 -20.34 -30.09 -60.72
CA HIS A 329 -19.93 -28.89 -59.98
C HIS A 329 -18.51 -28.97 -59.38
N SER A 330 -17.76 -30.03 -59.70
CA SER A 330 -16.44 -30.32 -59.12
C SER A 330 -15.35 -29.32 -59.49
N THR A 331 -15.51 -28.60 -60.60
CA THR A 331 -14.57 -27.57 -61.07
C THR A 331 -14.96 -26.16 -60.65
N GLU A 332 -16.12 -25.98 -60.01
CA GLU A 332 -16.59 -24.65 -59.62
C GLU A 332 -15.78 -24.09 -58.44
N ALA A 333 -15.49 -22.79 -58.51
CA ALA A 333 -14.75 -22.08 -57.46
C ALA A 333 -15.43 -22.22 -56.09
N ILE A 334 -16.77 -22.25 -56.04
CA ILE A 334 -17.56 -22.39 -54.81
C ILE A 334 -17.29 -23.74 -54.12
N TYR A 335 -17.08 -24.81 -54.89
CA TYR A 335 -16.73 -26.13 -54.37
C TYR A 335 -15.24 -26.21 -54.01
N LEU A 336 -14.34 -25.72 -54.88
CA LEU A 336 -12.90 -25.74 -54.61
C LEU A 336 -12.51 -24.92 -53.36
N ASP A 337 -13.19 -23.81 -53.10
CA ASP A 337 -12.95 -22.92 -51.95
C ASP A 337 -13.21 -23.59 -50.59
N ILE A 338 -14.08 -24.60 -50.56
CA ILE A 338 -14.51 -25.30 -49.35
C ILE A 338 -13.79 -26.65 -49.16
N VAL A 339 -13.30 -27.27 -50.22
CA VAL A 339 -12.55 -28.55 -50.12
C VAL A 339 -11.30 -28.36 -49.27
N GLY A 340 -11.06 -29.31 -48.37
CA GLY A 340 -9.90 -29.27 -47.45
C GLY A 340 -9.99 -28.25 -46.32
N GLN A 341 -11.10 -27.50 -46.19
CA GLN A 341 -11.31 -26.61 -45.05
C GLN A 341 -11.70 -27.38 -43.78
N PRO A 342 -11.25 -26.97 -42.59
CA PRO A 342 -11.66 -27.59 -41.33
C PRO A 342 -13.13 -27.30 -41.00
N GLY A 343 -13.82 -28.27 -40.40
CA GLY A 343 -15.23 -28.23 -40.03
C GLY A 343 -16.10 -29.12 -40.91
N SER A 344 -17.40 -28.80 -41.03
CA SER A 344 -18.34 -29.54 -41.88
C SER A 344 -17.83 -29.62 -43.31
N THR A 345 -17.71 -30.85 -43.81
CA THR A 345 -17.27 -31.11 -45.18
C THR A 345 -18.36 -30.71 -46.18
N PRO A 346 -18.02 -30.55 -47.48
CA PRO A 346 -19.03 -30.31 -48.51
C PRO A 346 -20.14 -31.38 -48.52
N TYR A 347 -19.80 -32.63 -48.19
CA TYR A 347 -20.75 -33.73 -48.07
C TYR A 347 -21.69 -33.59 -46.87
N ASP A 348 -21.17 -33.16 -45.72
CA ASP A 348 -21.99 -32.92 -44.52
C ASP A 348 -23.01 -31.80 -44.77
N LEU A 349 -22.56 -30.70 -45.38
CA LEU A 349 -23.43 -29.58 -45.73
C LEU A 349 -24.49 -29.98 -46.76
N PHE A 350 -24.13 -30.79 -47.76
CA PHE A 350 -25.09 -31.35 -48.70
C PHE A 350 -26.13 -32.22 -48.00
N LYS A 351 -25.70 -33.11 -47.09
CA LYS A 351 -26.60 -33.95 -46.31
C LYS A 351 -27.56 -33.13 -45.46
N ASP A 352 -27.08 -32.05 -44.84
CA ASP A 352 -27.90 -31.17 -44.01
C ASP A 352 -28.99 -30.48 -44.85
N VAL A 353 -28.63 -29.94 -46.02
CA VAL A 353 -29.59 -29.32 -46.96
C VAL A 353 -30.56 -30.36 -47.56
N GLN A 354 -30.08 -31.58 -47.84
CA GLN A 354 -30.90 -32.63 -48.43
C GLN A 354 -31.86 -33.30 -47.43
N LYS A 355 -31.47 -33.39 -46.16
CA LYS A 355 -32.24 -34.08 -45.11
C LYS A 355 -33.74 -33.71 -45.10
N PRO A 356 -34.16 -32.43 -45.09
CA PRO A 356 -35.58 -32.09 -45.13
C PRO A 356 -36.30 -32.61 -46.38
N LEU A 357 -35.66 -32.56 -47.55
CA LEU A 357 -36.20 -33.08 -48.81
C LEU A 357 -36.36 -34.59 -48.79
N ARG A 358 -35.37 -35.30 -48.24
CA ARG A 358 -35.40 -36.75 -48.08
C ARG A 358 -36.51 -37.19 -47.13
N ASP A 359 -36.69 -36.46 -46.03
CA ASP A 359 -37.72 -36.76 -45.04
C ASP A 359 -39.13 -36.44 -45.59
N GLN A 360 -39.27 -35.35 -46.35
CA GLN A 360 -40.49 -35.04 -47.09
C GLN A 360 -40.83 -36.14 -48.10
N TYR A 361 -39.85 -36.54 -48.92
CA TYR A 361 -40.01 -37.64 -49.88
C TYR A 361 -40.47 -38.93 -49.20
N LYS A 362 -39.87 -39.31 -48.07
CA LYS A 362 -40.26 -40.50 -47.30
C LYS A 362 -41.70 -40.42 -46.80
N ARG A 363 -42.12 -39.27 -46.25
CA ARG A 363 -43.49 -39.06 -45.77
C ARG A 363 -44.50 -39.12 -46.91
N GLU A 364 -44.27 -38.38 -47.99
CA GLU A 364 -45.16 -38.35 -49.15
C GLU A 364 -45.25 -39.72 -49.82
N ARG A 365 -44.12 -40.43 -49.97
CA ARG A 365 -44.12 -41.81 -50.47
C ARG A 365 -44.96 -42.75 -49.62
N GLN A 366 -44.96 -42.58 -48.31
CA GLN A 366 -45.79 -43.39 -47.42
C GLN A 366 -47.28 -43.06 -47.56
N LYS A 367 -47.66 -41.79 -47.71
CA LYS A 367 -49.03 -41.37 -47.99
C LYS A 367 -49.53 -41.95 -49.31
N VAL A 368 -48.71 -41.90 -50.35
CA VAL A 368 -49.10 -42.46 -51.65
C VAL A 368 -49.22 -44.00 -51.59
N LYS A 369 -48.36 -44.68 -50.84
CA LYS A 369 -48.55 -46.11 -50.55
C LYS A 369 -49.87 -46.40 -49.84
N SER A 370 -50.29 -45.55 -48.90
CA SER A 370 -51.60 -45.73 -48.25
C SER A 370 -52.77 -45.58 -49.22
N LEU A 371 -52.71 -44.63 -50.17
CA LEU A 371 -53.73 -44.49 -51.20
C LEU A 371 -53.83 -45.73 -52.10
N ILE A 372 -52.69 -46.34 -52.42
CA ILE A 372 -52.64 -47.60 -53.18
C ILE A 372 -53.26 -48.74 -52.36
N SER A 373 -52.96 -48.84 -51.06
CA SER A 373 -53.56 -49.88 -50.21
C SER A 373 -55.07 -49.73 -50.00
N GLN A 374 -55.58 -48.49 -50.08
CA GLN A 374 -57.00 -48.18 -49.99
C GLN A 374 -57.75 -48.39 -51.33
N GLY A 375 -57.04 -48.76 -52.40
CA GLY A 375 -57.62 -48.95 -53.73
C GLY A 375 -58.00 -47.65 -54.46
N ILE A 376 -57.65 -46.49 -53.89
CA ILE A 376 -57.96 -45.16 -54.46
C ILE A 376 -57.03 -44.85 -55.65
N LEU A 377 -55.80 -45.35 -55.62
CA LEU A 377 -54.79 -45.14 -56.66
C LEU A 377 -54.29 -46.48 -57.17
N ASP A 378 -54.46 -46.75 -58.47
CA ASP A 378 -53.88 -47.96 -59.06
C ASP A 378 -52.36 -47.87 -59.15
N ARG A 379 -51.68 -48.98 -58.84
CA ARG A 379 -50.23 -49.08 -58.81
C ARG A 379 -49.60 -49.00 -60.22
N ASN A 380 -50.37 -49.31 -61.26
CA ASN A 380 -49.97 -49.23 -62.67
C ASN A 380 -50.51 -47.99 -63.41
N ALA A 381 -51.13 -47.05 -62.68
CA ALA A 381 -51.67 -45.83 -63.26
C ALA A 381 -50.61 -45.04 -64.06
N THR A 382 -51.05 -44.32 -65.09
CA THR A 382 -50.19 -43.40 -65.85
C THR A 382 -49.69 -42.27 -64.96
N LEU A 383 -48.59 -41.62 -65.34
CA LEU A 383 -48.04 -40.51 -64.55
C LEU A 383 -49.05 -39.37 -64.38
N GLU A 384 -49.85 -39.09 -65.41
CA GLU A 384 -50.91 -38.07 -65.40
C GLU A 384 -52.03 -38.42 -64.40
N GLU A 385 -52.47 -39.68 -64.38
CA GLU A 385 -53.48 -40.16 -63.43
C GLU A 385 -52.95 -40.14 -61.99
N TYR A 386 -51.66 -40.48 -61.83
CA TYR A 386 -50.96 -40.41 -60.57
C TYR A 386 -50.82 -38.99 -60.05
N GLU A 387 -50.49 -38.05 -60.93
CA GLU A 387 -50.39 -36.62 -60.61
C GLU A 387 -51.76 -36.06 -60.20
N ARG A 388 -52.82 -36.40 -60.94
CA ARG A 388 -54.20 -35.99 -60.64
C ARG A 388 -54.65 -36.45 -59.25
N ILE A 389 -54.61 -37.77 -58.99
CA ILE A 389 -55.11 -38.33 -57.72
C ILE A 389 -54.22 -37.94 -56.53
N ALA A 390 -52.89 -37.95 -56.70
CA ALA A 390 -51.98 -37.62 -55.60
C ALA A 390 -52.03 -36.14 -55.21
N MET A 391 -52.28 -35.22 -56.16
CA MET A 391 -52.52 -33.81 -55.86
C MET A 391 -53.92 -33.56 -55.29
N GLU A 392 -54.97 -34.17 -55.86
CA GLU A 392 -56.35 -34.01 -55.36
C GLU A 392 -56.48 -34.45 -53.88
N LYS A 393 -55.79 -35.54 -53.50
CA LYS A 393 -55.78 -36.04 -52.12
C LYS A 393 -54.70 -35.42 -51.24
N GLY A 394 -53.95 -34.43 -51.73
CA GLY A 394 -52.88 -33.76 -50.97
C GLY A 394 -51.80 -34.72 -50.46
N ALA A 395 -51.60 -35.85 -51.15
CA ALA A 395 -50.73 -36.93 -50.70
C ALA A 395 -49.26 -36.69 -51.04
N CYS A 396 -49.00 -35.95 -52.12
CA CYS A 396 -47.65 -35.73 -52.63
C CYS A 396 -47.49 -34.33 -53.24
N SER A 397 -46.30 -33.75 -53.09
CA SER A 397 -45.92 -32.51 -53.76
C SER A 397 -45.57 -32.77 -55.24
N LYS A 398 -45.80 -31.77 -56.10
CA LYS A 398 -45.60 -31.89 -57.56
C LYS A 398 -44.19 -32.36 -57.95
N CYS A 399 -43.17 -31.94 -57.21
CA CYS A 399 -41.77 -32.34 -57.46
C CYS A 399 -41.48 -33.81 -57.09
N ASN A 400 -42.18 -34.39 -56.11
CA ASN A 400 -41.97 -35.78 -55.70
C ASN A 400 -42.85 -36.79 -56.45
N ILE A 401 -43.91 -36.34 -57.15
CA ILE A 401 -44.84 -37.20 -57.89
C ILE A 401 -44.12 -38.08 -58.92
N PRO A 402 -43.29 -37.55 -59.83
CA PRO A 402 -42.54 -38.39 -60.79
C PRO A 402 -41.58 -39.35 -60.11
N LEU A 403 -40.90 -38.89 -59.05
CA LEU A 403 -39.91 -39.67 -58.30
C LEU A 403 -40.52 -40.84 -57.52
N ILE A 404 -41.73 -40.65 -56.97
CA ILE A 404 -42.46 -41.68 -56.23
C ILE A 404 -43.12 -42.66 -57.20
N HIS A 405 -43.72 -42.18 -58.28
CA HIS A 405 -44.31 -43.00 -59.35
C HIS A 405 -43.28 -43.97 -59.93
N GLU A 406 -42.13 -43.45 -60.35
CA GLU A 406 -41.03 -44.26 -60.89
C GLU A 406 -40.50 -45.25 -59.85
N SER A 407 -40.33 -44.82 -58.59
CA SER A 407 -39.83 -45.70 -57.52
C SER A 407 -40.77 -46.84 -57.19
N LEU A 408 -42.09 -46.62 -57.18
CA LEU A 408 -43.07 -47.65 -56.84
C LEU A 408 -43.32 -48.61 -58.01
N ARG A 409 -43.16 -48.13 -59.26
CA ARG A 409 -43.17 -48.95 -60.49
C ARG A 409 -41.91 -49.80 -60.65
N ARG A 410 -40.74 -49.31 -60.23
CA ARG A 410 -39.53 -50.16 -60.17
C ARG A 410 -39.63 -51.25 -59.10
N SER A 411 -40.35 -50.98 -58.01
CA SER A 411 -40.58 -51.97 -56.95
C SER A 411 -41.50 -53.13 -57.36
N THR A 412 -42.43 -52.94 -58.31
CA THR A 412 -43.22 -54.05 -58.91
C THR A 412 -42.38 -54.90 -59.87
N ASN A 413 -41.47 -54.28 -60.62
CA ASN A 413 -40.55 -55.03 -61.49
C ASN A 413 -39.51 -55.84 -60.69
N LYS A 414 -39.13 -55.38 -59.49
CA LYS A 414 -38.27 -56.15 -58.57
C LYS A 414 -38.98 -57.34 -57.92
N SER A 415 -40.30 -57.29 -57.69
CA SER A 415 -41.06 -58.46 -57.18
C SER A 415 -41.20 -59.60 -58.21
N ARG A 416 -40.60 -59.47 -59.40
CA ARG A 416 -40.46 -60.52 -60.42
C ARG A 416 -39.04 -61.09 -60.56
N LYS A 417 -38.08 -60.74 -59.68
CA LYS A 417 -36.76 -61.40 -59.61
C LYS A 417 -36.53 -62.00 -58.21
N PRO A 418 -36.01 -63.24 -58.10
CA PRO A 418 -35.61 -63.79 -56.80
C PRO A 418 -34.47 -62.96 -56.19
N LEU A 419 -34.43 -62.91 -54.86
CA LEU A 419 -33.42 -62.20 -54.07
C LEU A 419 -31.98 -62.55 -54.53
N SER A 420 -31.20 -61.52 -54.86
CA SER A 420 -29.75 -61.55 -54.62
C SER A 420 -29.46 -60.55 -53.50
N GLN A 421 -28.97 -61.06 -52.36
CA GLN A 421 -28.33 -60.23 -51.35
C GLN A 421 -27.10 -59.59 -52.00
N SER A 422 -27.18 -58.29 -52.29
CA SER A 422 -26.01 -57.46 -52.52
C SER A 422 -25.76 -56.69 -51.23
N PRO A 423 -24.51 -56.63 -50.73
CA PRO A 423 -24.20 -56.05 -49.43
C PRO A 423 -24.68 -54.60 -49.35
N GLU A 424 -25.51 -54.34 -48.34
CA GLU A 424 -25.74 -53.00 -47.83
C GLU A 424 -24.40 -52.44 -47.32
N GLU A 425 -24.13 -51.22 -47.77
CA GLU A 425 -23.62 -50.14 -46.91
C GLU A 425 -22.32 -50.45 -46.18
N GLY A 426 -21.21 -50.10 -46.85
CA GLY A 426 -19.97 -49.76 -46.17
C GLY A 426 -20.21 -48.58 -45.23
N GLU A 427 -20.54 -48.89 -43.98
CA GLU A 427 -20.26 -48.04 -42.83
C GLU A 427 -18.76 -47.72 -42.84
N ILE A 428 -18.39 -46.56 -43.37
CA ILE A 428 -17.18 -45.89 -42.90
C ILE A 428 -17.52 -45.43 -41.48
N ARG A 429 -17.17 -46.27 -40.51
CA ARG A 429 -17.05 -45.89 -39.11
C ARG A 429 -16.09 -44.71 -39.02
N TYR A 430 -16.64 -43.51 -38.89
CA TYR A 430 -15.92 -42.42 -38.24
C TYR A 430 -15.89 -42.75 -36.75
N SER A 431 -14.74 -43.25 -36.31
CA SER A 431 -14.38 -43.29 -34.89
C SER A 431 -14.52 -41.87 -34.33
N LEU A 432 -15.48 -41.69 -33.42
CA LEU A 432 -15.51 -40.57 -32.48
C LEU A 432 -14.30 -40.73 -31.54
N GLU A 433 -13.13 -40.29 -31.98
CA GLU A 433 -12.07 -39.89 -31.06
C GLU A 433 -12.40 -38.49 -30.57
N THR A 434 -13.05 -38.44 -29.40
CA THR A 434 -13.01 -37.28 -28.52
C THR A 434 -11.56 -37.06 -28.09
N ALA A 435 -10.81 -36.27 -28.86
CA ALA A 435 -9.57 -35.66 -28.40
C ALA A 435 -9.91 -34.50 -27.45
N SER A 436 -10.19 -34.85 -26.19
CA SER A 436 -10.08 -33.94 -25.05
C SER A 436 -8.59 -33.79 -24.75
N SER A 437 -7.97 -32.75 -25.33
CA SER A 437 -6.64 -32.30 -24.91
C SER A 437 -6.78 -31.51 -23.62
N ASP A 438 -6.66 -32.20 -22.48
CA ASP A 438 -6.32 -31.59 -21.20
C ASP A 438 -4.94 -32.13 -20.80
N GLU A 439 -3.91 -31.31 -20.97
CA GLU A 439 -2.52 -31.64 -20.65
C GLU A 439 -1.95 -30.58 -19.71
N SER A 440 -1.72 -30.97 -18.46
CA SER A 440 -0.65 -30.47 -17.58
C SER A 440 -0.58 -31.32 -16.30
N PRO A 441 0.57 -31.41 -15.61
CA PRO A 441 1.78 -32.09 -16.07
C PRO A 441 2.19 -33.20 -15.08
N ARG A 442 2.67 -34.35 -15.59
CA ARG A 442 3.25 -35.39 -14.74
C ARG A 442 4.65 -35.02 -14.28
N SER A 443 4.82 -35.19 -12.98
CA SER A 443 6.03 -35.17 -12.18
C SER A 443 7.11 -36.11 -12.71
N TYR A 444 8.33 -35.59 -12.79
CA TYR A 444 9.54 -36.41 -12.94
C TYR A 444 9.71 -37.30 -11.71
N SER A 445 9.58 -38.61 -11.89
CA SER A 445 9.95 -39.60 -10.88
C SER A 445 11.47 -39.80 -10.87
N ARG A 446 11.97 -39.73 -9.65
CA ARG A 446 13.35 -39.72 -9.18
C ARG A 446 14.04 -41.06 -9.46
N ALA A 447 15.16 -41.01 -10.18
CA ALA A 447 16.09 -42.12 -10.34
C ALA A 447 16.69 -42.54 -8.99
N GLY A 448 16.86 -43.85 -8.81
CA GLY A 448 17.33 -44.48 -7.58
C GLY A 448 18.77 -44.14 -7.21
N TYR A 449 18.99 -43.95 -5.91
CA TYR A 449 20.33 -43.91 -5.31
C TYR A 449 20.67 -45.27 -4.70
N PRO A 450 21.90 -45.77 -4.85
CA PRO A 450 22.34 -47.01 -4.23
C PRO A 450 22.68 -46.81 -2.75
N LYS A 451 22.31 -47.80 -1.93
CA LYS A 451 22.60 -47.92 -0.50
C LYS A 451 24.11 -47.82 -0.23
N ARG A 452 24.54 -46.92 0.67
CA ARG A 452 25.84 -47.01 1.35
C ARG A 452 25.64 -47.20 2.86
N ARG A 453 26.39 -48.19 3.36
CA ARG A 453 26.47 -48.72 4.72
C ARG A 453 26.85 -47.64 5.75
N ARG A 454 26.20 -47.71 6.92
CA ARG A 454 26.70 -47.15 8.19
C ARG A 454 28.07 -47.75 8.51
N ARG A 455 29.02 -46.90 8.89
CA ARG A 455 30.14 -47.25 9.76
C ARG A 455 30.03 -46.38 11.00
N ASP A 456 30.06 -47.05 12.14
CA ASP A 456 30.13 -46.47 13.48
C ASP A 456 31.41 -45.64 13.66
N ARG A 457 31.26 -44.43 14.22
CA ARG A 457 31.95 -43.94 15.42
C ARG A 457 31.45 -42.57 15.81
#